data_AF-A0A1C9JBM1-F1
#
_entry.id   AF-A0A1C9JBM1-F1
#
_cell.length_a   1.000
_cell.length_b   1.000
_cell.length_c   1.000
_cell.angle_alpha   90.00
_cell.angle_beta   90.00
_cell.angle_gamma   90.00
#
_symmetry.space_group_name_H-M   'P 1'
#
loop_
_entity.id
_entity.type
_entity.pdbx_description
1 polymer ?
#
loop_
_entity_poly.entity_id
_entity_poly.type
_entity_poly.pdbx_seq_one_letter_code
_entity_poly.pdbx_strand_id
1 'polypeptide(L)' 'MKVRSSVKKICPNCRQIRRKGQIFIICENPKHKQRQKKSSKGRATNLSKG' A
#
# COMPACT_ATOMS: atom_id res chain seq x y z
N MET A 1 4.73 -2.20 -12.24
CA MET A 1 4.26 -2.06 -10.84
C MET A 1 5.26 -1.19 -10.09
N LYS A 2 4.85 -0.02 -9.58
CA LYS A 2 5.73 0.94 -8.88
C LYS A 2 5.56 0.85 -7.36
N VAL A 3 6.65 0.66 -6.62
CA VAL A 3 6.60 0.63 -5.15
C VAL A 3 6.68 2.06 -4.62
N ARG A 4 5.74 2.49 -3.77
CA ARG A 4 5.69 3.82 -3.17
C ARG A 4 5.34 3.73 -1.68
N SER A 5 5.76 4.69 -0.87
CA SER A 5 5.39 4.77 0.56
C SER A 5 3.87 4.94 0.75
N SER A 6 3.24 5.73 -0.11
CA SER A 6 1.79 5.90 -0.19
C SER A 6 1.29 5.53 -1.58
N VAL A 7 0.11 4.92 -1.64
CA VAL A 7 -0.53 4.48 -2.89
C VAL A 7 -1.86 5.21 -3.05
N LYS A 8 -2.12 5.72 -4.26
CA LYS A 8 -3.36 6.44 -4.61
C LYS A 8 -3.90 5.94 -5.95
N LYS A 9 -5.22 6.00 -6.13
CA LYS A 9 -5.87 5.77 -7.43
C LYS A 9 -5.52 6.91 -8.37
N ILE A 10 -5.22 6.60 -9.64
CA ILE A 10 -4.83 7.59 -10.66
C ILE A 10 -5.96 7.79 -11.68
N CYS A 11 -6.76 6.76 -11.95
CA CYS A 11 -7.90 6.81 -12.86
C CYS A 11 -9.10 6.03 -12.29
N PRO A 12 -10.30 6.10 -12.91
CA PRO A 12 -11.51 5.40 -12.46
C PRO A 12 -11.34 3.87 -12.38
N ASN A 13 -10.52 3.29 -13.27
CA ASN A 13 -10.27 1.83 -13.31
C ASN A 13 -9.28 1.37 -12.22
N CYS A 14 -8.65 2.29 -11.48
CA CYS A 14 -7.73 1.93 -10.40
C CYS A 14 -8.50 1.35 -9.20
N ARG A 15 -8.17 0.12 -8.82
CA ARG A 15 -8.73 -0.55 -7.63
C ARG A 15 -7.67 -0.73 -6.58
N GLN A 16 -8.02 -0.39 -5.34
CA GLN A 16 -7.17 -0.64 -4.18
C GLN A 16 -7.50 -2.01 -3.62
N ILE A 17 -6.48 -2.86 -3.46
CA ILE A 17 -6.63 -4.22 -2.94
C ILE A 17 -5.63 -4.46 -1.81
N ARG A 18 -5.99 -5.31 -0.86
CA ARG A 18 -5.10 -5.77 0.21
C ARG A 18 -4.76 -7.24 -0.01
N ARG A 19 -3.47 -7.57 -0.09
CA ARG A 19 -2.99 -8.96 -0.23
C ARG A 19 -1.75 -9.14 0.64
N LYS A 20 -1.68 -10.22 1.42
CA LYS A 20 -0.54 -10.53 2.33
C LYS A 20 -0.15 -9.36 3.25
N GLY A 21 -1.15 -8.65 3.79
CA GLY A 21 -0.94 -7.49 4.67
C GLY A 21 -0.35 -6.25 3.97
N GLN A 22 -0.32 -6.20 2.64
CA GLN A 22 0.15 -5.05 1.87
C GLN A 22 -0.96 -4.48 0.99
N ILE A 23 -0.97 -3.16 0.82
CA ILE A 23 -1.90 -2.45 -0.06
C ILE A 23 -1.30 -2.33 -1.46
N PHE A 24 -2.11 -2.60 -2.48
CA PHE A 24 -1.77 -2.46 -3.89
C PHE A 24 -2.83 -1.62 -4.61
N ILE A 25 -2.42 -0.98 -5.69
CA ILE A 25 -3.32 -0.43 -6.71
C ILE A 25 -3.15 -1.29 -7.96
N ILE A 26 -4.24 -1.90 -8.41
CA ILE A 26 -4.31 -2.59 -9.70
C ILE A 26 -5.09 -1.74 -10.70
N CYS A 27 -4.73 -1.86 -11.96
CA CYS A 27 -5.38 -1.19 -13.08
C CYS A 27 -5.05 -1.99 -14.35
N GLU A 28 -5.88 -1.87 -15.38
CA GLU A 28 -5.59 -2.38 -16.72
C GLU A 28 -4.32 -1.72 -17.26
N ASN A 29 -4.21 -0.39 -17.15
CA ASN A 29 -2.99 0.33 -17.50
C ASN A 29 -1.83 -0.02 -16.53
N PRO A 30 -0.73 -0.63 -17.03
CA PRO A 30 0.40 -1.05 -16.19
C PRO A 30 1.14 0.11 -15.53
N LYS A 31 1.05 1.34 -16.08
CA LYS A 31 1.68 2.55 -15.51
C LYS A 31 1.05 2.95 -14.17
N HIS A 32 -0.20 2.57 -13.91
CA HIS A 32 -0.90 2.92 -12.67
C HIS A 32 -0.72 1.89 -11.54
N LYS A 33 -0.20 0.69 -11.86
CA LYS A 33 -0.04 -0.39 -10.87
C LYS A 33 0.96 0.01 -9.78
N GLN A 34 0.53 0.00 -8.51
CA GLN A 34 1.36 0.42 -7.38
C GLN A 34 1.36 -0.60 -6.22
N ARG A 35 2.45 -0.64 -5.43
CA ARG A 35 2.56 -1.40 -4.18
C ARG A 35 3.00 -0.47 -3.04
N GLN A 36 2.34 -0.57 -1.89
CA GLN A 36 2.73 0.17 -0.70
C GLN A 36 4.03 -0.41 -0.11
N LYS A 37 5.04 0.43 0.10
CA LYS A 37 6.26 0.09 0.83
C LYS A 37 5.87 -0.18 2.28
N LYS A 38 6.35 -1.27 2.87
CA LYS A 38 6.20 -1.50 4.32
C LYS A 38 6.98 -0.38 5.02
N SER A 39 6.29 0.56 5.68
CA SER A 39 6.98 1.44 6.62
C SER A 39 7.39 0.56 7.80
N SER A 40 8.68 0.52 8.09
CA SER A 40 9.18 -0.01 9.37
C SER A 40 8.60 0.72 10.59
N LYS A 41 7.94 1.87 10.38
CA LYS A 41 7.16 2.59 11.39
C LYS A 41 5.79 1.90 11.56
N GLY A 42 5.74 0.90 12.44
CA GLY A 42 4.51 0.17 12.75
C GLY A 42 4.72 -1.09 13.60
N ARG A 43 5.76 -1.14 14.41
CA ARG A 43 5.82 -2.00 15.60
C ARG A 43 5.87 -1.10 16.83
N ALA A 44 4.88 -0.21 16.97
CA ALA A 44 4.52 0.25 18.30
C ALA A 44 3.77 -0.92 18.93
N THR A 45 4.51 -1.89 19.47
CA THR A 45 3.97 -2.68 20.57
C THR A 45 3.54 -1.66 21.61
N ASN A 46 2.29 -1.71 22.05
CA ASN A 46 1.92 -1.12 23.34
C ASN A 46 2.82 -1.80 24.38
N LEU A 47 4.00 -1.22 24.62
CA LEU A 47 4.81 -1.53 25.78
C LEU A 47 4.09 -0.80 26.91
N SER A 48 3.23 -1.56 27.59
CA SER A 48 2.76 -1.28 28.93
C SER A 48 3.93 -0.74 29.75
N LYS A 49 3.92 0.57 30.01
CA LYS A 49 4.73 1.20 31.04
C LYS A 49 3.75 1.61 32.13
N GLY A 50 3.89 1.00 33.31
CA GLY A 50 3.13 1.30 34.52
C GLY A 50 2.04 0.30 34.76
#